data_AF-A0AAV4GN23-F1
#
_entry.id   AF-A0AAV4GN23-F1
#
_cell.length_a   1.000
_cell.length_b   1.000
_cell.length_c   1.000
_cell.angle_alpha   90.00
_cell.angle_beta   90.00
_cell.angle_gamma   90.00
#
_symmetry.space_group_name_H-M   'P 1'
#
loop_
_entity.id
_entity.type
_entity.pdbx_description
1 polymer ?
#
loop_
_entity_poly.entity_id
_entity_poly.type
_entity_poly.pdbx_seq_one_letter_code
_entity_poly.pdbx_strand_id
1 'polypeptide(L)'
;MKSYLRYVLESSVLVVAIVLTRVQAQVTPPNLVVADKLHLPHKPFPFPKPWPTRPPPKAWEYKISDYSNHPCKRECVAGSRPMTCRYVFVVENYFTLSRACHDCPYNQSHCSLPHCVPADGLRKAIKVVNRMMPGPAIEVCENDRLLVTVVNRLEPSEVTTIHWHGQLQEKTPYMDGVGLITQCPIGFNAKFTYRFKASDPGTHYWHAHSGPQRADGVYGALIVRRPSSPLLEPNLGLYEHDLSDHVIIIMDWTEDSVTDRLSRYTHVDYDAKPRLMLVNVSSSSRCNNSNLEEIVVVVVVVVVVVVVVVVVVVVVVVAAAVVVVL
;
A
#
# COMPACT_ATOMS: atom_id res chain seq x y z
N MET A 1 0.18 -26.65 -5.55
CA MET A 1 -0.54 -25.61 -6.33
C MET A 1 -1.68 -24.95 -5.55
N LYS A 2 -2.69 -25.69 -5.05
CA LYS A 2 -3.82 -25.10 -4.29
C LYS A 2 -3.39 -24.28 -3.06
N SER A 3 -2.45 -24.78 -2.25
CA SER A 3 -1.96 -24.07 -1.06
C SER A 3 -1.13 -22.80 -1.39
N TYR A 4 -0.42 -22.81 -2.51
CA TYR A 4 0.34 -21.64 -3.00
C TYR A 4 -0.59 -20.52 -3.48
N LEU A 5 -1.61 -20.85 -4.30
CA LEU A 5 -2.62 -19.85 -4.71
C LEU A 5 -3.38 -19.32 -3.50
N ARG A 6 -3.72 -20.16 -2.52
CA ARG A 6 -4.41 -19.74 -1.30
C ARG A 6 -3.58 -18.72 -0.49
N TYR A 7 -2.30 -19.00 -0.24
CA TYR A 7 -1.43 -18.06 0.48
C TYR A 7 -1.20 -16.73 -0.28
N VAL A 8 -0.95 -16.81 -1.59
CA VAL A 8 -0.77 -15.61 -2.44
C VAL A 8 -2.02 -14.75 -2.46
N LEU A 9 -3.22 -15.33 -2.33
CA LEU A 9 -4.49 -14.61 -2.22
C LEU A 9 -4.77 -14.11 -0.79
N GLU A 10 -4.33 -14.82 0.25
CA GLU A 10 -4.59 -14.52 1.67
C GLU A 10 -3.76 -13.34 2.23
N SER A 11 -2.59 -13.03 1.66
CA SER A 11 -1.87 -11.79 2.03
C SER A 11 -2.74 -10.58 1.68
N SER A 12 -3.09 -9.75 2.67
CA SER A 12 -4.14 -8.76 2.50
C SER A 12 -3.55 -7.35 2.46
N VAL A 13 -3.65 -6.71 1.30
CA VAL A 13 -3.47 -5.25 1.15
C VAL A 13 -4.84 -4.65 0.90
N LEU A 14 -5.26 -3.76 1.79
CA LEU A 14 -6.53 -3.04 1.69
C LEU A 14 -6.24 -1.55 1.53
N VAL A 15 -6.91 -0.89 0.59
CA VAL A 15 -6.86 0.56 0.45
C VAL A 15 -8.23 1.14 0.76
N VAL A 16 -8.26 2.11 1.67
CA VAL A 16 -9.46 2.79 2.16
C VAL A 16 -9.28 4.28 1.95
N ALA A 17 -10.25 4.94 1.31
CA ALA A 17 -10.34 6.39 1.33
C ALA A 17 -11.20 6.81 2.53
N ILE A 18 -10.68 7.68 3.39
CA ILE A 18 -11.47 8.34 4.42
C ILE A 18 -11.96 9.67 3.87
N VAL A 19 -13.24 9.98 4.07
CA VAL A 19 -13.77 11.30 3.72
C VAL A 19 -14.29 11.95 5.00
N LEU A 20 -13.73 13.11 5.35
CA LEU A 20 -14.01 13.77 6.62
C LEU A 20 -15.21 14.72 6.48
N THR A 21 -16.10 14.66 7.47
CA THR A 21 -17.13 15.67 7.76
C THR A 21 -16.76 16.38 9.06
N ARG A 22 -17.04 17.68 9.21
CA ARG A 22 -16.83 18.36 10.50
C ARG A 22 -17.70 17.70 11.58
N VAL A 23 -17.06 17.02 12.52
CA VAL A 23 -17.65 16.77 13.84
C VAL A 23 -17.07 17.81 14.80
N GLN A 24 -17.86 18.82 15.15
CA GLN A 24 -17.56 19.67 16.32
C GLN A 24 -17.80 18.84 17.59
N ALA A 25 -16.80 18.07 18.02
CA ALA A 25 -16.79 17.48 19.34
C ALA A 25 -16.06 18.43 20.31
N GLN A 26 -16.80 19.08 21.20
CA GLN A 26 -16.24 19.67 22.41
C GLN A 26 -15.72 18.52 23.29
N VAL A 27 -14.39 18.37 23.36
CA VAL A 27 -13.76 17.39 24.25
C VAL A 27 -13.48 18.07 25.59
N THR A 28 -14.33 17.81 26.58
CA THR A 28 -13.97 17.94 28.00
C THR A 28 -13.18 16.71 28.43
N PRO A 29 -12.00 16.86 29.06
CA PRO A 29 -11.14 15.72 29.38
C PRO A 29 -11.69 14.94 30.59
N PRO A 30 -11.85 13.60 30.52
CA PRO A 30 -12.01 12.79 31.71
C PRO A 30 -10.63 12.49 32.33
N ASN A 31 -10.53 12.72 33.64
CA ASN A 31 -9.47 12.20 34.49
C ASN A 31 -9.48 10.66 34.46
N LEU A 32 -8.35 9.99 34.20
CA LEU A 32 -8.14 8.62 34.69
C LEU A 32 -6.67 8.19 34.75
N VAL A 33 -6.22 8.11 36.00
CA VAL A 33 -5.33 7.14 36.66
C VAL A 33 -4.38 6.32 35.78
N VAL A 34 -3.09 6.61 35.93
CA VAL A 34 -1.95 5.83 35.44
C VAL A 34 -1.88 4.50 36.22
N ALA A 35 -1.98 3.37 35.51
CA ALA A 35 -1.64 2.06 36.05
C ALA A 35 -0.14 1.80 35.88
N ASP A 36 0.44 1.26 36.95
CA ASP A 36 1.87 1.18 37.22
C ASP A 36 2.65 0.23 36.30
N LYS A 37 3.94 0.54 36.15
CA LYS A 37 4.92 -0.13 35.30
C LYS A 37 5.12 -1.61 35.63
N LEU A 38 4.98 -2.51 34.65
CA LEU A 38 5.69 -3.80 34.67
C LEU A 38 7.02 -3.68 33.92
N HIS A 39 8.12 -3.53 34.68
CA HIS A 39 9.48 -3.65 34.16
C HIS A 39 9.84 -5.13 34.00
N LEU A 40 9.97 -5.60 32.76
CA LEU A 40 10.69 -6.84 32.47
C LEU A 40 12.09 -6.51 31.92
N PRO A 41 13.17 -7.11 32.47
CA PRO A 41 14.53 -6.78 32.07
C PRO A 41 14.91 -7.54 30.80
N HIS A 42 14.84 -6.89 29.64
CA HIS A 42 15.50 -7.40 28.43
C HIS A 42 16.89 -6.77 28.31
N LYS A 43 17.94 -7.59 28.44
CA LYS A 43 19.32 -7.20 28.12
C LYS A 43 19.39 -6.84 26.62
N PRO A 44 19.96 -5.68 26.25
CA PRO A 44 20.13 -5.33 24.84
C PRO A 44 21.12 -6.30 24.17
N PHE A 45 20.69 -6.92 23.08
CA PHE A 45 21.58 -7.63 22.18
C PHE A 45 22.58 -6.62 21.58
N PRO A 46 23.90 -6.87 21.64
CA PRO A 46 24.88 -5.98 21.02
C PRO A 46 24.73 -6.07 19.49
N PHE A 47 24.24 -4.99 18.88
CA PHE A 47 24.22 -4.87 17.42
C PHE A 47 25.66 -4.85 16.89
N PRO A 48 25.97 -5.56 15.79
CA PRO A 48 27.26 -5.43 15.13
C PRO A 48 27.47 -3.97 14.71
N LYS A 49 28.69 -3.46 14.93
CA LYS A 49 29.10 -2.10 14.57
C LYS A 49 28.70 -1.77 13.12
N PRO A 50 28.28 -0.52 12.82
CA PRO A 50 27.91 -0.14 11.46
C PRO A 50 29.06 -0.44 10.49
N TRP A 51 28.75 -1.16 9.41
CA TRP A 51 29.67 -1.40 8.31
C TRP A 51 30.27 -0.09 7.80
N PRO A 52 31.53 -0.07 7.33
CA PRO A 52 32.11 1.12 6.71
C PRO A 52 31.18 1.60 5.60
N THR A 53 30.72 2.83 5.74
CA THR A 53 29.73 3.46 4.87
C THR A 53 30.35 3.60 3.49
N ARG A 54 30.01 2.72 2.52
CA ARG A 54 30.09 3.18 1.13
C ARG A 54 29.23 4.44 1.05
N PRO A 55 29.74 5.52 0.44
CA PRO A 55 28.98 6.75 0.29
C PRO A 55 27.62 6.39 -0.34
N PRO A 56 26.53 7.04 0.10
CA PRO A 56 25.24 6.85 -0.54
C PRO A 56 25.43 7.06 -2.05
N PRO A 57 24.79 6.24 -2.91
CA PRO A 57 24.78 6.51 -4.34
C PRO A 57 24.39 7.97 -4.55
N LYS A 58 25.13 8.68 -5.40
CA LYS A 58 24.99 10.13 -5.54
C LYS A 58 23.55 10.45 -5.96
N ALA A 59 22.95 11.49 -5.39
CA ALA A 59 21.54 11.86 -5.61
C ALA A 59 21.12 12.05 -7.09
N TRP A 60 22.09 12.17 -8.00
CA TRP A 60 21.86 12.26 -9.45
C TRP A 60 21.85 10.91 -10.18
N GLU A 61 22.24 9.80 -9.55
CA GLU A 61 22.37 8.51 -10.22
C GLU A 61 21.00 7.91 -10.57
N TYR A 62 19.93 8.36 -9.89
CA TYR A 62 18.55 8.35 -10.37
C TYR A 62 17.79 9.53 -9.74
N LYS A 63 17.32 10.50 -10.54
CA LYS A 63 16.23 11.40 -10.10
C LYS A 63 14.96 10.57 -9.96
N ILE A 64 14.82 9.85 -8.85
CA ILE A 64 13.65 9.02 -8.56
C ILE A 64 12.54 9.95 -8.07
N SER A 65 11.53 10.15 -8.92
CA SER A 65 10.34 10.95 -8.60
C SER A 65 9.43 10.19 -7.63
N ASP A 66 8.99 10.89 -6.58
CA ASP A 66 7.92 10.47 -5.67
C ASP A 66 6.51 10.72 -6.24
N TYR A 67 6.44 11.48 -7.35
CA TYR A 67 5.22 11.89 -8.04
C TYR A 67 4.26 12.75 -7.21
N SER A 68 4.75 13.35 -6.12
CA SER A 68 3.95 14.24 -5.27
C SER A 68 3.39 15.44 -6.04
N ASN A 69 4.16 15.98 -6.98
CA ASN A 69 3.79 17.11 -7.85
C ASN A 69 3.51 16.70 -9.31
N HIS A 70 3.02 15.48 -9.54
CA HIS A 70 2.77 14.99 -10.89
C HIS A 70 1.59 15.76 -11.54
N PRO A 71 1.68 16.22 -12.81
CA PRO A 71 0.66 17.07 -13.44
C PRO A 71 -0.73 16.44 -13.55
N CYS A 72 -0.82 15.11 -13.48
CA CYS A 72 -2.13 14.45 -13.45
C CYS A 72 -2.81 14.42 -12.09
N LYS A 73 -2.06 14.66 -11.01
CA LYS A 73 -2.63 14.89 -9.68
C LYS A 73 -3.20 16.31 -9.67
N ARG A 74 -4.47 16.42 -10.04
CA ARG A 74 -5.19 17.68 -10.21
C ARG A 74 -6.66 17.52 -9.84
N GLU A 75 -7.33 18.63 -9.63
CA GLU A 75 -8.78 18.65 -9.51
C GLU A 75 -9.42 18.31 -10.87
N CYS A 76 -10.41 17.42 -10.85
CA CYS A 76 -11.09 16.96 -12.05
C CYS A 76 -12.27 17.88 -12.38
N VAL A 77 -12.28 18.43 -13.59
CA VAL A 77 -13.34 19.36 -14.04
C VAL A 77 -14.22 18.66 -15.07
N ALA A 78 -15.54 18.81 -14.94
CA ALA A 78 -16.50 18.21 -15.85
C ALA A 78 -16.29 18.74 -17.28
N GLY A 79 -16.24 17.83 -18.27
CA GLY A 79 -16.00 18.18 -19.68
C GLY A 79 -14.54 18.51 -20.03
N SER A 80 -13.61 18.43 -19.07
CA SER A 80 -12.18 18.57 -19.36
C SER A 80 -11.68 17.45 -20.29
N ARG A 81 -10.68 17.78 -21.13
CA ARG A 81 -10.08 16.78 -22.03
C ARG A 81 -9.20 15.83 -21.23
N PRO A 82 -9.28 14.51 -21.48
CA PRO A 82 -8.40 13.55 -20.84
C PRO A 82 -6.92 13.82 -21.11
N MET A 83 -6.09 13.69 -20.08
CA MET A 83 -4.64 13.79 -20.15
C MET A 83 -3.98 12.42 -20.31
N THR A 84 -2.73 12.42 -20.76
CA THR A 84 -1.89 11.21 -20.77
C THR A 84 -0.88 11.32 -19.64
N CYS A 85 -1.04 10.46 -18.64
CA CYS A 85 -0.30 10.47 -17.38
C CYS A 85 0.83 9.44 -17.43
N ARG A 86 2.07 9.89 -17.26
CA ARG A 86 3.27 9.07 -17.47
C ARG A 86 3.99 8.83 -16.16
N TYR A 87 4.13 7.56 -15.81
CA TYR A 87 4.87 7.12 -14.64
C TYR A 87 5.98 6.16 -15.05
N VAL A 88 7.08 6.20 -14.30
CA VAL A 88 8.20 5.27 -14.38
C VAL A 88 8.37 4.62 -13.02
N PHE A 89 8.16 3.31 -12.98
CA PHE A 89 8.28 2.46 -11.82
C PHE A 89 9.56 1.64 -11.96
N VAL A 90 10.48 1.83 -11.01
CA VAL A 90 11.70 1.04 -10.89
C VAL A 90 11.51 0.09 -9.73
N VAL A 91 11.39 -1.20 -10.02
CA VAL A 91 11.24 -2.25 -9.01
C VAL A 91 12.63 -2.73 -8.61
N GLU A 92 12.99 -2.63 -7.34
CA GLU A 92 14.31 -3.03 -6.83
C GLU A 92 14.23 -3.73 -5.46
N ASN A 93 15.25 -4.55 -5.17
CA ASN A 93 15.46 -5.09 -3.83
C ASN A 93 15.92 -3.98 -2.89
N TYR A 94 15.36 -3.94 -1.68
CA TYR A 94 15.62 -2.89 -0.71
C TYR A 94 15.54 -3.43 0.72
N PHE A 95 15.78 -2.56 1.69
CA PHE A 95 15.69 -2.91 3.11
C PHE A 95 14.88 -1.86 3.85
N THR A 96 14.06 -2.30 4.80
CA THR A 96 13.57 -1.39 5.85
C THR A 96 14.76 -0.93 6.69
N LEU A 97 14.70 0.30 7.21
CA LEU A 97 15.81 0.94 7.91
C LEU A 97 17.12 0.86 7.13
N SER A 98 17.04 1.13 5.82
CA SER A 98 18.19 1.22 4.93
C SER A 98 19.12 2.38 5.32
N ARG A 99 20.22 2.54 4.60
CA ARG A 99 21.12 3.69 4.82
C ARG A 99 20.45 5.05 4.63
N ALA A 100 19.35 5.13 3.87
CA ALA A 100 18.58 6.36 3.71
C ALA A 100 17.88 6.81 5.01
N CYS A 101 17.72 5.91 5.97
CA CYS A 101 17.05 6.16 7.24
C CYS A 101 17.94 6.73 8.34
N HIS A 102 19.25 6.92 8.10
CA HIS A 102 20.22 7.41 9.10
C HIS A 102 20.04 6.70 10.47
N ASP A 103 19.65 7.45 11.51
CA ASP A 103 19.48 6.96 12.89
C ASP A 103 18.04 6.56 13.25
N CYS A 104 17.14 6.39 12.28
CA CYS A 104 15.84 5.75 12.53
C CYS A 104 16.07 4.28 12.97
N PRO A 105 15.37 3.76 14.00
CA PRO A 105 14.19 4.32 14.67
C PRO A 105 14.49 5.19 15.91
N TYR A 106 15.76 5.46 16.22
CA TYR A 106 16.14 6.21 17.43
C TYR A 106 15.90 7.72 17.28
N ASN A 107 16.00 8.25 16.06
CA ASN A 107 15.64 9.62 15.73
C ASN A 107 14.44 9.65 14.79
N GLN A 108 13.28 10.08 15.30
CA GLN A 108 12.02 10.07 14.56
C GLN A 108 12.08 10.98 13.30
N SER A 109 12.80 12.10 13.36
CA SER A 109 12.95 12.99 12.20
C SER A 109 13.65 12.28 11.03
N HIS A 110 14.54 11.32 11.33
CA HIS A 110 15.22 10.55 10.31
C HIS A 110 14.32 9.51 9.64
N CYS A 111 13.23 9.09 10.28
CA CYS A 111 12.27 8.14 9.71
C CYS A 111 11.43 8.74 8.56
N SER A 112 11.32 10.08 8.49
CA SER A 112 10.61 10.80 7.43
C SER A 112 11.53 11.26 6.30
N LEU A 113 12.81 10.85 6.30
CA LEU A 113 13.75 11.22 5.25
C LEU A 113 13.39 10.55 3.91
N PRO A 114 13.68 11.21 2.77
CA PRO A 114 13.44 10.64 1.46
C PRO A 114 14.07 9.24 1.31
N HIS A 115 13.30 8.31 0.75
CA HIS A 115 13.68 6.91 0.55
C HIS A 115 13.91 6.09 1.84
N CYS A 116 13.63 6.64 3.01
CA CYS A 116 13.57 5.85 4.23
C CYS A 116 12.26 5.03 4.28
N VAL A 117 12.38 3.75 4.58
CA VAL A 117 11.24 2.86 4.83
C VAL A 117 11.35 2.34 6.28
N PRO A 118 10.65 2.95 7.25
CA PRO A 118 10.80 2.60 8.67
C PRO A 118 10.02 1.34 9.08
N ALA A 119 8.86 1.07 8.47
CA ALA A 119 8.01 -0.10 8.76
C ALA A 119 7.72 -0.27 10.27
N ASP A 120 8.12 -1.40 10.87
CA ASP A 120 7.99 -1.71 12.29
C ASP A 120 9.25 -1.41 13.13
N GLY A 121 10.19 -0.65 12.57
CA GLY A 121 11.44 -0.31 13.23
C GLY A 121 12.44 -1.47 13.29
N LEU A 122 12.24 -2.51 12.48
CA LEU A 122 13.17 -3.62 12.31
C LEU A 122 13.67 -3.71 10.87
N ARG A 123 14.90 -4.20 10.70
CA ARG A 123 15.51 -4.42 9.39
C ARG A 123 14.99 -5.72 8.78
N LYS A 124 14.40 -5.60 7.59
CA LYS A 124 13.83 -6.68 6.79
C LYS A 124 14.16 -6.42 5.32
N ALA A 125 14.51 -7.49 4.59
CA ALA A 125 14.63 -7.43 3.14
C ALA A 125 13.24 -7.29 2.51
N ILE A 126 13.09 -6.31 1.62
CA ILE A 126 11.83 -5.95 0.98
C ILE A 126 12.04 -5.68 -0.50
N LYS A 127 10.94 -5.51 -1.22
CA LYS A 127 10.93 -5.07 -2.61
C LYS A 127 10.08 -3.82 -2.71
N VAL A 128 10.58 -2.81 -3.40
CA VAL A 128 9.97 -1.49 -3.45
C VAL A 128 9.90 -0.97 -4.87
N VAL A 129 8.99 -0.05 -5.10
CA VAL A 129 8.97 0.76 -6.32
C VAL A 129 9.51 2.13 -5.98
N ASN A 130 10.51 2.59 -6.73
CA ASN A 130 11.09 3.93 -6.56
C ASN A 130 11.61 4.19 -5.13
N ARG A 131 12.09 3.16 -4.44
CA ARG A 131 12.57 3.23 -3.04
C ARG A 131 11.51 3.73 -2.05
N MET A 132 10.25 3.46 -2.35
CA MET A 132 9.12 3.84 -1.52
C MET A 132 8.31 2.61 -1.16
N MET A 133 7.78 2.62 0.06
CA MET A 133 6.74 1.73 0.53
C MET A 133 5.76 2.64 1.29
N PRO A 134 4.46 2.67 0.96
CA PRO A 134 3.91 2.14 -0.27
C PRO A 134 4.60 2.80 -1.47
N GLY A 135 4.58 2.15 -2.63
CA GLY A 135 5.11 2.75 -3.85
C GLY A 135 4.32 4.01 -4.26
N PRO A 136 4.78 4.72 -5.31
CA PRO A 136 4.16 5.96 -5.73
C PRO A 136 2.65 5.84 -5.95
N ALA A 137 1.89 6.75 -5.36
CA ALA A 137 0.46 6.85 -5.61
C ALA A 137 0.23 7.34 -7.04
N ILE A 138 -0.68 6.68 -7.76
CA ILE A 138 -1.20 7.17 -9.03
C ILE A 138 -2.50 7.87 -8.73
N GLU A 139 -2.56 9.18 -8.96
CA GLU A 139 -3.79 9.96 -8.89
C GLU A 139 -4.06 10.57 -10.27
N VAL A 140 -5.23 10.28 -10.83
CA VAL A 140 -5.65 10.73 -12.17
C VAL A 140 -7.13 11.04 -12.20
N CYS A 141 -7.57 11.76 -13.23
CA CYS A 141 -8.99 11.95 -13.48
C CYS A 141 -9.57 10.78 -14.28
N GLU A 142 -10.85 10.51 -14.05
CA GLU A 142 -11.63 9.60 -14.86
C GLU A 142 -11.42 9.89 -16.35
N ASN A 143 -11.21 8.83 -17.12
CA ASN A 143 -10.92 8.84 -18.55
C ASN A 143 -9.50 9.25 -18.96
N ASP A 144 -8.63 9.68 -18.04
CA ASP A 144 -7.20 9.88 -18.34
C ASP A 144 -6.55 8.58 -18.85
N ARG A 145 -5.50 8.73 -19.66
CA ARG A 145 -4.70 7.61 -20.17
C ARG A 145 -3.48 7.39 -19.30
N LEU A 146 -3.38 6.23 -18.68
CA LEU A 146 -2.24 5.81 -17.88
C LEU A 146 -1.18 5.14 -18.74
N LEU A 147 0.04 5.67 -18.71
CA LEU A 147 1.25 5.10 -19.30
C LEU A 147 2.26 4.84 -18.18
N VAL A 148 2.33 3.62 -17.67
CA VAL A 148 3.25 3.26 -16.59
C VAL A 148 4.35 2.34 -17.13
N THR A 149 5.57 2.86 -17.19
CA THR A 149 6.74 2.08 -17.59
C THR A 149 7.37 1.45 -16.37
N VAL A 150 7.28 0.13 -16.29
CA VAL A 150 7.88 -0.67 -15.22
C VAL A 150 9.24 -1.18 -15.70
N VAL A 151 10.27 -0.94 -14.90
CA VAL A 151 11.65 -1.39 -15.12
C VAL A 151 11.99 -2.36 -13.99
N ASN A 152 12.30 -3.61 -14.35
CA ASN A 152 12.67 -4.64 -13.38
C ASN A 152 14.18 -4.57 -13.09
N ARG A 153 14.54 -4.22 -11.85
CA ARG A 153 15.91 -4.25 -11.30
C ARG A 153 16.04 -5.17 -10.10
N LEU A 154 15.19 -6.19 -10.02
CA LEU A 154 15.35 -7.29 -9.07
C LEU A 154 16.57 -8.16 -9.45
N GLU A 155 16.83 -9.25 -8.73
CA GLU A 155 17.93 -10.15 -9.08
C GLU A 155 17.70 -10.82 -10.45
N PRO A 156 18.75 -11.31 -11.15
CA PRO A 156 18.63 -11.96 -12.45
C PRO A 156 17.63 -13.12 -12.52
N SER A 157 17.41 -13.82 -11.39
CA SER A 157 16.45 -14.93 -11.28
C SER A 157 15.00 -14.48 -11.05
N GLU A 158 14.76 -13.18 -10.89
CA GLU A 158 13.45 -12.65 -10.50
C GLU A 158 12.75 -11.93 -11.64
N VAL A 159 11.47 -12.26 -11.81
CA VAL A 159 10.57 -11.62 -12.77
C VAL A 159 9.51 -10.82 -12.04
N THR A 160 8.94 -9.79 -12.67
CA THR A 160 7.86 -9.01 -12.06
C THR A 160 6.75 -8.67 -13.06
N THR A 161 5.57 -8.39 -12.55
CA THR A 161 4.42 -7.85 -13.29
C THR A 161 3.63 -6.96 -12.33
N ILE A 162 2.97 -5.92 -12.83
CA ILE A 162 2.13 -5.02 -12.01
C ILE A 162 0.69 -5.15 -12.46
N HIS A 163 -0.19 -5.53 -11.53
CA HIS A 163 -1.63 -5.59 -11.73
C HIS A 163 -2.33 -4.33 -11.20
N TRP A 164 -3.39 -3.93 -11.88
CA TRP A 164 -4.16 -2.71 -11.63
C TRP A 164 -5.51 -3.06 -11.00
N HIS A 165 -5.48 -3.36 -9.70
CA HIS A 165 -6.60 -3.96 -8.99
C HIS A 165 -7.85 -3.08 -9.05
N GLY A 166 -8.94 -3.60 -9.63
CA GLY A 166 -10.21 -2.92 -9.77
C GLY A 166 -10.37 -2.08 -11.04
N GLN A 167 -9.39 -2.09 -11.95
CA GLN A 167 -9.56 -1.58 -13.31
C GLN A 167 -9.99 -2.73 -14.22
N LEU A 168 -11.11 -2.56 -14.94
CA LEU A 168 -11.75 -3.66 -15.68
C LEU A 168 -10.97 -4.12 -16.93
N GLN A 169 -10.12 -3.26 -17.48
CA GLN A 169 -9.30 -3.55 -18.66
C GLN A 169 -10.10 -4.03 -19.89
N GLU A 170 -11.38 -3.63 -20.04
CA GLU A 170 -12.30 -4.14 -21.08
C GLU A 170 -11.72 -4.10 -22.50
N LYS A 171 -10.99 -3.05 -22.83
CA LYS A 171 -10.37 -2.83 -24.16
C LYS A 171 -8.89 -3.17 -24.21
N THR A 172 -8.29 -3.47 -23.07
CA THR A 172 -6.85 -3.66 -22.87
C THR A 172 -6.55 -4.86 -21.97
N PRO A 173 -7.14 -6.06 -22.20
CA PRO A 173 -6.93 -7.21 -21.29
C PRO A 173 -5.46 -7.61 -21.18
N TYR A 174 -4.66 -7.40 -22.23
CA TYR A 174 -3.21 -7.62 -22.25
C TYR A 174 -2.40 -6.59 -21.43
N MET A 175 -3.05 -5.63 -20.79
CA MET A 175 -2.44 -4.65 -19.87
C MET A 175 -2.82 -4.90 -18.41
N ASP A 176 -3.52 -5.99 -18.12
CA ASP A 176 -4.01 -6.32 -16.78
C ASP A 176 -2.88 -6.70 -15.80
N GLY A 177 -1.75 -7.22 -16.27
CA GLY A 177 -0.57 -7.43 -15.42
C GLY A 177 -0.48 -8.75 -14.69
N VAL A 178 -1.30 -9.73 -15.06
CA VAL A 178 -1.26 -11.07 -14.48
C VAL A 178 -0.29 -11.94 -15.28
N GLY A 179 0.84 -12.26 -14.66
CA GLY A 179 1.90 -13.05 -15.29
C GLY A 179 1.41 -14.42 -15.73
N LEU A 180 1.79 -14.81 -16.94
CA LEU A 180 1.43 -16.09 -17.60
C LEU A 180 -0.08 -16.23 -17.93
N ILE A 181 -0.90 -15.21 -17.69
CA ILE A 181 -2.30 -15.17 -18.11
C ILE A 181 -2.50 -14.07 -19.16
N THR A 182 -2.24 -12.81 -18.79
CA THR A 182 -2.46 -11.67 -19.69
C THR A 182 -1.17 -11.16 -20.33
N GLN A 183 -0.01 -11.50 -19.75
CA GLN A 183 1.29 -11.16 -20.33
C GLN A 183 2.41 -12.12 -19.87
N CYS A 184 3.53 -12.11 -20.60
CA CYS A 184 4.78 -12.65 -20.09
C CYS A 184 5.32 -11.76 -18.94
N PRO A 185 5.91 -12.35 -17.89
CA PRO A 185 6.59 -11.59 -16.84
C PRO A 185 7.75 -10.73 -17.36
N ILE A 186 7.97 -9.58 -16.72
CA ILE A 186 9.06 -8.66 -17.05
C ILE A 186 10.35 -9.23 -16.46
N GLY A 187 11.25 -9.69 -17.33
CA GLY A 187 12.56 -10.25 -16.93
C GLY A 187 13.52 -9.21 -16.37
N PHE A 188 14.65 -9.68 -15.85
CA PHE A 188 15.73 -8.84 -15.33
C PHE A 188 16.20 -7.77 -16.33
N ASN A 189 16.33 -6.52 -15.88
CA ASN A 189 16.69 -5.34 -16.68
C ASN A 189 15.76 -5.04 -17.87
N ALA A 190 14.67 -5.79 -18.03
CA ALA A 190 13.66 -5.52 -19.03
C ALA A 190 12.72 -4.41 -18.54
N LYS A 191 12.02 -3.81 -19.51
CA LYS A 191 10.98 -2.82 -19.25
C LYS A 191 9.72 -3.15 -20.01
N PHE A 192 8.58 -2.85 -19.41
CA PHE A 192 7.28 -2.97 -20.04
C PHE A 192 6.45 -1.72 -19.74
N THR A 193 5.74 -1.19 -20.73
CA THR A 193 4.87 -0.03 -20.56
C THR A 193 3.43 -0.46 -20.61
N TYR A 194 2.76 -0.37 -19.46
CA TYR A 194 1.31 -0.53 -19.35
C TYR A 194 0.60 0.69 -19.93
N ARG A 195 -0.44 0.46 -20.74
CA ARG A 195 -1.15 1.51 -21.47
C ARG A 195 -2.65 1.24 -21.44
N PHE A 196 -3.38 1.90 -20.55
CA PHE A 196 -4.82 1.74 -20.46
C PHE A 196 -5.50 3.05 -20.07
N LYS A 197 -6.83 3.07 -20.17
CA LYS A 197 -7.67 4.20 -19.79
C LYS A 197 -8.13 3.98 -18.35
N ALA A 198 -8.02 4.98 -17.49
CA ALA A 198 -8.60 4.95 -16.16
C ALA A 198 -10.12 5.16 -16.26
N SER A 199 -10.86 4.11 -16.64
CA SER A 199 -12.32 4.16 -16.86
C SER A 199 -13.13 3.99 -15.60
N ASP A 200 -12.57 3.33 -14.60
CA ASP A 200 -13.28 2.94 -13.38
C ASP A 200 -12.91 3.94 -12.28
N PRO A 201 -13.81 4.86 -11.92
CA PRO A 201 -13.58 5.85 -10.87
C PRO A 201 -13.73 5.24 -9.48
N GLY A 202 -12.84 5.63 -8.57
CA GLY A 202 -12.84 5.16 -7.20
C GLY A 202 -11.43 5.03 -6.61
N THR A 203 -11.40 4.40 -5.44
CA THR A 203 -10.17 4.06 -4.73
C THR A 203 -9.77 2.65 -5.10
N HIS A 204 -8.67 2.54 -5.83
CA HIS A 204 -8.07 1.30 -6.29
C HIS A 204 -6.62 1.21 -5.79
N TYR A 205 -5.94 0.13 -6.16
CA TYR A 205 -4.51 0.00 -5.89
C TYR A 205 -3.83 -0.78 -7.00
N TRP A 206 -2.53 -0.60 -7.13
CA TRP A 206 -1.70 -1.42 -7.98
C TRP A 206 -0.78 -2.26 -7.11
N HIS A 207 -0.42 -3.45 -7.58
CA HIS A 207 0.51 -4.32 -6.86
C HIS A 207 1.25 -5.27 -7.79
N ALA A 208 2.37 -5.82 -7.32
CA ALA A 208 3.01 -6.90 -8.05
C ALA A 208 2.09 -8.12 -8.10
N HIS A 209 1.99 -8.73 -9.28
CA HIS A 209 1.24 -9.97 -9.48
C HIS A 209 2.17 -11.13 -9.88
N SER A 210 3.39 -11.10 -9.32
CA SER A 210 4.44 -12.10 -9.51
C SER A 210 4.93 -12.60 -8.14
N GLY A 211 4.73 -13.89 -7.87
CA GLY A 211 5.18 -14.50 -6.62
C GLY A 211 4.64 -13.79 -5.35
N PRO A 212 5.41 -13.77 -4.26
CA PRO A 212 5.05 -13.07 -3.02
C PRO A 212 5.36 -11.56 -3.04
N GLN A 213 5.74 -10.98 -4.18
CA GLN A 213 6.29 -9.61 -4.26
C GLN A 213 5.36 -8.52 -3.71
N ARG A 214 4.03 -8.71 -3.81
CA ARG A 214 3.04 -7.82 -3.18
C ARG A 214 3.25 -7.71 -1.67
N ALA A 215 3.40 -8.86 -1.01
CA ALA A 215 3.60 -8.95 0.43
C ALA A 215 5.02 -8.52 0.85
N ASP A 216 5.98 -8.54 -0.06
CA ASP A 216 7.34 -8.00 0.17
C ASP A 216 7.44 -6.47 0.00
N GLY A 217 6.35 -5.77 -0.36
CA GLY A 217 6.32 -4.30 -0.40
C GLY A 217 5.98 -3.68 -1.77
N VAL A 218 5.75 -4.49 -2.82
CA VAL A 218 5.44 -3.97 -4.16
C VAL A 218 3.95 -3.73 -4.33
N TYR A 219 3.48 -2.59 -3.83
CA TYR A 219 2.10 -2.12 -3.95
C TYR A 219 2.03 -0.59 -3.81
N GLY A 220 0.93 0.02 -4.24
CA GLY A 220 0.67 1.45 -4.04
C GLY A 220 -0.75 1.83 -4.45
N ALA A 221 -1.16 3.06 -4.10
CA ALA A 221 -2.51 3.53 -4.40
C ALA A 221 -2.71 3.81 -5.90
N LEU A 222 -3.93 3.57 -6.37
CA LEU A 222 -4.44 4.02 -7.67
C LEU A 222 -5.77 4.72 -7.43
N ILE A 223 -5.80 6.03 -7.48
CA ILE A 223 -7.02 6.83 -7.26
C ILE A 223 -7.46 7.41 -8.59
N VAL A 224 -8.67 7.06 -9.00
CA VAL A 224 -9.31 7.61 -10.20
C VAL A 224 -10.42 8.54 -9.73
N ARG A 225 -10.13 9.84 -9.76
CA ARG A 225 -11.02 10.89 -9.29
C ARG A 225 -12.05 11.25 -10.35
N ARG A 226 -13.28 11.50 -9.93
CA ARG A 226 -14.34 12.05 -10.77
C ARG A 226 -14.48 13.55 -10.54
N PRO A 227 -15.05 14.29 -11.49
CA PRO A 227 -15.34 15.71 -11.27
C PRO A 227 -16.34 15.92 -10.14
N SER A 228 -16.11 16.93 -9.30
CA SER A 228 -16.99 17.35 -8.21
C SER A 228 -18.28 17.97 -8.75
N SER A 229 -19.18 17.13 -9.25
CA SER A 229 -20.49 17.49 -9.78
C SER A 229 -21.55 16.64 -9.09
N PRO A 230 -22.65 17.22 -8.57
CA PRO A 230 -23.74 16.46 -7.99
C PRO A 230 -24.35 15.40 -8.93
N LEU A 231 -24.19 15.57 -10.25
CA LEU A 231 -24.64 14.61 -11.25
C LEU A 231 -23.72 13.39 -11.39
N LEU A 232 -22.44 13.53 -11.06
CA LEU A 232 -21.41 12.50 -11.26
C LEU A 232 -20.97 11.85 -9.95
N GLU A 233 -21.08 12.58 -8.84
CA GLU A 233 -20.73 12.17 -7.48
C GLU A 233 -21.96 12.25 -6.56
N PRO A 234 -22.76 11.17 -6.47
CA PRO A 234 -23.97 11.14 -5.63
C PRO A 234 -23.71 11.45 -4.16
N ASN A 235 -22.50 11.16 -3.69
CA ASN A 235 -22.09 11.33 -2.30
C ASN A 235 -21.42 12.68 -2.02
N LEU A 236 -21.34 13.61 -3.00
CA LEU A 236 -20.63 14.88 -2.84
C LEU A 236 -21.13 15.71 -1.65
N GLY A 237 -22.43 15.62 -1.32
CA GLY A 237 -23.01 16.31 -0.16
C GLY A 237 -22.76 15.63 1.19
N LEU A 238 -22.14 14.44 1.21
CA LEU A 238 -21.87 13.67 2.42
C LEU A 238 -20.48 13.91 3.01
N TYR A 239 -19.65 14.72 2.36
CA TYR A 239 -18.29 14.99 2.80
C TYR A 239 -17.80 16.38 2.39
N GLU A 240 -16.87 16.95 3.16
CA GLU A 240 -16.29 18.27 2.88
C GLU A 240 -14.98 18.15 2.11
N HIS A 241 -14.19 17.12 2.40
CA HIS A 241 -12.81 17.02 1.95
C HIS A 241 -12.45 15.61 1.47
N ASP A 242 -12.12 15.51 0.17
CA ASP A 242 -11.49 14.35 -0.46
C ASP A 242 -10.06 14.72 -0.87
N LEU A 243 -9.16 14.75 0.12
CA LEU A 243 -7.76 15.08 -0.07
C LEU A 243 -6.94 13.81 -0.32
N SER A 244 -5.84 13.93 -1.06
CA SER A 244 -4.89 12.83 -1.25
C SER A 244 -4.32 12.29 0.06
N ASP A 245 -4.25 13.12 1.10
CA ASP A 245 -3.76 12.74 2.43
C ASP A 245 -4.72 11.81 3.17
N HIS A 246 -5.96 11.66 2.70
CA HIS A 246 -6.94 10.76 3.28
C HIS A 246 -6.90 9.33 2.69
N VAL A 247 -5.95 9.05 1.80
CA VAL A 247 -5.73 7.70 1.28
C VAL A 247 -4.99 6.87 2.33
N ILE A 248 -5.62 5.79 2.77
CA ILE A 248 -5.05 4.87 3.75
C ILE A 248 -4.84 3.52 3.08
N ILE A 249 -3.61 3.01 3.14
CA ILE A 249 -3.28 1.65 2.78
C ILE A 249 -2.94 0.87 4.04
N ILE A 250 -3.61 -0.26 4.21
CA ILE A 250 -3.43 -1.20 5.30
C ILE A 250 -2.80 -2.47 4.73
N MET A 251 -1.74 -2.95 5.37
CA MET A 251 -1.02 -4.15 4.97
C MET A 251 -0.72 -5.00 6.19
N ASP A 252 -0.84 -6.31 6.03
CA ASP A 252 -0.34 -7.29 6.99
C ASP A 252 1.20 -7.35 7.00
N TRP A 253 1.81 -7.39 8.18
CA TRP A 253 3.26 -7.32 8.31
C TRP A 253 3.84 -8.38 9.25
N THR A 254 4.99 -8.86 8.83
CA THR A 254 5.70 -9.99 9.42
C THR A 254 7.20 -9.72 9.38
N GLU A 255 7.95 -10.27 10.34
CA GLU A 255 9.41 -10.09 10.39
C GLU A 255 10.12 -10.99 9.36
N ASP A 256 9.58 -12.19 9.14
CA ASP A 256 10.16 -13.18 8.24
C ASP A 256 10.02 -12.78 6.77
N SER A 257 10.93 -13.28 5.93
CA SER A 257 10.77 -13.18 4.47
C SER A 257 9.48 -13.88 4.04
N VAL A 258 8.73 -13.28 3.11
CA VAL A 258 7.46 -13.89 2.68
C VAL A 258 7.70 -15.22 1.97
N THR A 259 8.85 -15.38 1.32
CA THR A 259 9.26 -16.65 0.69
C THR A 259 9.48 -17.77 1.73
N ASP A 260 10.10 -17.47 2.87
CA ASP A 260 10.25 -18.44 3.98
C ASP A 260 8.88 -18.80 4.55
N ARG A 261 8.03 -17.81 4.81
CA ARG A 261 6.65 -18.04 5.30
C ARG A 261 5.84 -18.90 4.36
N LEU A 262 5.89 -18.63 3.07
CA LEU A 262 5.21 -19.42 2.05
C LEU A 262 5.71 -20.87 2.06
N SER A 263 7.01 -21.08 2.20
CA SER A 263 7.61 -22.42 2.29
C SER A 263 7.10 -23.15 3.54
N ARG A 264 7.03 -22.45 4.67
CA ARG A 264 6.48 -23.02 5.92
C ARG A 264 5.00 -23.36 5.78
N TYR A 265 4.17 -22.43 5.32
CA TYR A 265 2.73 -22.66 5.12
C TYR A 265 2.42 -23.86 4.22
N THR A 266 3.29 -24.14 3.25
CA THR A 266 3.08 -25.23 2.29
C THR A 266 3.64 -26.58 2.75
N HIS A 267 4.51 -26.62 3.77
CA HIS A 267 5.26 -27.82 4.15
C HIS A 267 5.24 -28.15 5.65
N VAL A 268 4.75 -27.25 6.50
CA VAL A 268 4.58 -27.47 7.95
C VAL A 268 3.25 -26.88 8.43
N ASP A 269 2.74 -27.39 9.55
CA ASP A 269 1.55 -26.82 10.21
C ASP A 269 1.93 -25.45 10.81
N TYR A 270 1.61 -24.38 10.06
CA TYR A 270 2.04 -23.02 10.36
C TYR A 270 0.85 -22.06 10.35
N ASP A 271 0.67 -21.36 11.48
CA ASP A 271 -0.31 -20.30 11.59
C ASP A 271 0.17 -19.08 10.79
N ALA A 272 -0.47 -18.82 9.65
CA ALA A 272 -0.11 -17.74 8.74
C ALA A 272 -0.48 -16.34 9.25
N LYS A 273 -1.00 -16.20 10.48
CA LYS A 273 -1.37 -14.91 11.05
C LYS A 273 -0.21 -13.89 10.99
N PRO A 274 -0.51 -12.64 10.61
CA PRO A 274 0.47 -11.58 10.67
C PRO A 274 0.74 -11.17 12.11
N ARG A 275 1.94 -10.65 12.37
CA ARG A 275 2.31 -10.19 13.70
C ARG A 275 1.73 -8.82 14.01
N LEU A 276 1.68 -7.96 13.00
CA LEU A 276 1.18 -6.59 13.10
C LEU A 276 0.61 -6.13 11.76
N MET A 277 -0.05 -4.98 11.76
CA MET A 277 -0.50 -4.30 10.56
C MET A 277 0.28 -2.99 10.38
N LEU A 278 0.59 -2.65 9.14
CA LEU A 278 1.09 -1.34 8.76
C LEU A 278 -0.06 -0.47 8.27
N VAL A 279 -0.06 0.79 8.69
CA VAL A 279 -0.95 1.84 8.17
C VAL A 279 -0.07 2.89 7.51
N ASN A 280 -0.19 3.05 6.19
CA ASN A 280 0.67 3.94 5.39
C ASN A 280 2.17 3.79 5.72
N VAL A 281 2.61 2.54 5.95
CA VAL A 281 4.00 2.11 6.27
C VAL A 281 4.55 2.44 7.65
N SER A 282 3.74 3.02 8.53
CA SER A 282 4.05 3.07 9.96
C SER A 282 3.33 1.96 10.73
N SER A 283 3.96 1.45 11.80
CA SER A 283 3.25 0.77 12.89
C SER A 283 3.57 1.40 14.23
N SER A 284 2.59 1.35 15.15
CA SER A 284 2.73 1.83 16.54
C SER A 284 3.73 1.01 17.37
N SER A 285 4.16 -0.17 16.90
CA SER A 285 4.78 -1.19 17.75
C SER A 285 6.08 -0.80 18.46
N ARG A 286 6.81 0.25 18.03
CA ARG A 286 7.99 0.80 18.75
C ARG A 286 8.24 2.31 18.60
N CYS A 287 7.41 3.05 17.87
CA CYS A 287 7.55 4.49 17.76
C CYS A 287 6.71 5.15 18.86
N ASN A 288 7.37 5.74 19.86
CA ASN A 288 6.74 6.37 21.03
C ASN A 288 5.99 7.65 20.63
N ASN A 289 4.87 7.52 19.94
CA ASN A 289 4.05 8.63 19.49
C ASN A 289 2.60 8.43 19.94
N SER A 290 2.21 9.18 20.97
CA SER A 290 0.87 9.22 21.56
C SER A 290 -0.24 9.65 20.57
N ASN A 291 0.12 10.22 19.41
CA ASN A 291 -0.86 10.66 18.40
C ASN A 291 -1.24 9.58 17.38
N LEU A 292 -0.47 8.48 17.29
CA LEU A 292 -0.83 7.37 16.40
C LEU A 292 -1.89 6.45 17.02
N GLU A 293 -2.03 6.44 18.34
CA GLU A 293 -3.05 5.64 19.02
C GLU A 293 -4.47 6.11 18.67
N GLU A 294 -4.73 7.42 18.61
CA GLU A 294 -6.05 7.94 18.23
C GLU A 294 -6.42 7.60 16.77
N ILE A 295 -5.48 7.75 15.82
CA ILE A 295 -5.73 7.44 14.41
C ILE A 295 -5.94 5.95 14.20
N VAL A 296 -5.13 5.10 14.86
CA VAL A 296 -5.27 3.64 14.77
C VAL A 296 -6.61 3.20 15.37
N VAL A 297 -7.06 3.78 16.48
CA VAL A 297 -8.38 3.48 17.07
C VAL A 297 -9.50 3.87 16.11
N VAL A 298 -9.45 5.06 15.50
CA VAL A 298 -10.46 5.49 14.53
C VAL A 298 -10.46 4.60 13.28
N VAL A 299 -9.29 4.24 12.74
CA VAL A 299 -9.20 3.33 11.58
C VAL A 299 -9.67 1.93 11.91
N VAL A 300 -9.32 1.38 13.08
CA VAL A 300 -9.81 0.06 13.52
C VAL A 300 -11.33 0.09 13.67
N VAL A 301 -11.90 1.14 14.26
CA VAL A 301 -13.36 1.30 14.36
C VAL A 301 -13.99 1.40 12.96
N VAL A 302 -13.45 2.21 12.05
CA VAL A 302 -13.97 2.33 10.67
C VAL A 302 -13.84 1.01 9.91
N VAL A 303 -12.71 0.31 9.99
CA VAL A 303 -12.50 -0.99 9.32
C VAL A 303 -13.42 -2.04 9.91
N VAL A 304 -13.59 -2.10 11.23
CA VAL A 304 -14.56 -3.01 11.87
C VAL A 304 -15.96 -2.69 11.40
N VAL A 305 -16.36 -1.42 11.33
CA VAL A 305 -17.67 -1.01 10.80
C VAL A 305 -17.81 -1.38 9.33
N VAL A 306 -16.82 -1.11 8.48
CA VAL A 306 -16.86 -1.46 7.04
C VAL A 306 -16.89 -2.97 6.84
N VAL A 307 -16.07 -3.73 7.55
CA VAL A 307 -16.07 -5.20 7.48
C VAL A 307 -17.41 -5.76 7.99
N VAL A 308 -17.95 -5.24 9.09
CA VAL A 308 -19.28 -5.63 9.58
C VAL A 308 -20.34 -5.27 8.54
N VAL A 309 -20.30 -4.09 7.93
CA VAL A 309 -21.26 -3.68 6.89
C VAL A 309 -21.12 -4.55 5.64
N VAL A 310 -19.90 -4.84 5.17
CA VAL A 310 -19.67 -5.71 4.01
C VAL A 310 -20.10 -7.14 4.32
N VAL A 311 -19.81 -7.68 5.50
CA VAL A 311 -20.26 -9.01 5.93
C VAL A 311 -21.78 -9.04 6.04
N VAL A 312 -22.42 -8.01 6.61
CA VAL A 312 -23.88 -7.90 6.69
C VAL A 312 -24.49 -7.79 5.30
N VAL A 313 -23.92 -7.00 4.40
CA VAL A 313 -24.41 -6.86 3.01
C VAL A 313 -24.22 -8.17 2.25
N VAL A 314 -23.09 -8.87 2.38
CA VAL A 314 -22.87 -10.17 1.75
C VAL A 314 -23.82 -11.23 2.33
N VAL A 315 -24.05 -11.24 3.65
CA VAL A 315 -25.02 -12.14 4.29
C VAL A 315 -26.45 -11.83 3.85
N VAL A 316 -26.82 -10.56 3.70
CA VAL A 316 -28.14 -10.13 3.21
C VAL A 316 -28.31 -10.46 1.73
N VAL A 317 -27.28 -10.29 0.90
CA VAL A 317 -27.33 -10.63 -0.54
C VAL A 317 -27.36 -12.14 -0.74
N VAL A 318 -26.62 -12.92 0.06
CA VAL A 318 -26.67 -14.39 0.03
C VAL A 318 -28.00 -14.89 0.57
N ALA A 319 -28.55 -14.30 1.64
CA ALA A 319 -29.87 -14.64 2.14
C ALA A 319 -30.99 -14.28 1.14
N ALA A 320 -30.89 -13.14 0.46
CA ALA A 320 -31.82 -12.75 -0.60
C ALA A 320 -31.72 -13.67 -1.84
N ALA A 321 -30.53 -14.14 -2.19
CA ALA A 321 -30.34 -15.10 -3.27
C ALA A 321 -30.89 -16.51 -2.94
N VAL A 322 -30.89 -16.92 -1.66
CA VAL A 322 -31.48 -18.19 -1.22
C VAL A 322 -33.01 -18.13 -1.17
N VAL A 323 -33.61 -16.95 -0.97
CA VAL A 323 -35.07 -16.75 -0.99
C VAL A 323 -35.66 -16.68 -2.42
N VAL A 324 -34.83 -16.53 -3.45
CA VAL A 324 -35.28 -16.51 -4.86
C VAL A 324 -35.17 -17.91 -5.53
N VAL A 325 -34.64 -18.91 -4.83
CA VAL A 325 -34.45 -20.30 -5.36
C VAL A 325 -35.23 -21.35 -4.55
N LEU A 326 -36.16 -20.94 -3.68
CA LEU A 326 -37.16 -21.80 -3.03
C LEU A 326 -38.56 -21.26 -3.33
#